data_AF-A0A8S3FHC0-F1
#
_entry.id   AF-A0A8S3FHC0-F1
#
_cell.length_a   1.000
_cell.length_b   1.000
_cell.length_c   1.000
_cell.angle_alpha   90.00
_cell.angle_beta   90.00
_cell.angle_gamma   90.00
#
_symmetry.space_group_name_H-M   'P 1'
#
loop_
_entity.id
_entity.type
_entity.pdbx_description
1 polymer ?
#
loop_
_entity_poly.entity_id
_entity_poly.type
_entity_poly.pdbx_seq_one_letter_code
_entity_poly.pdbx_strand_id
1 'polypeptide(L)'
;TNARSSVVMIGGYMRDIDDFLKLVVPNNFEKIILLNETDKIRQKYLHECASQFSIKIINRLSDEEYEQLLLTSIPFLSLKSDGIASTLLIECIWSCTPIMVRRFQSMEEYLGRDYPLFFDTLDQAASLLSSDVNNKNYLQLSAMNYLANMNKDHLTSEAFIRSIANSASYLALPESPETEFPSVDLTICICSYRRTEDLLRILRALLYEQDFNGTFEVILWNNDFDRRSEVERICGLLNKPIRMIHSSDNYYCIVRMCMLHLMNSEWLLTIDDDMIPSERFLSTFVERRNNYGAR
;
A
#
# COMPACT_ATOMS: atom_id res chain seq x y z
N THR A 1 22.80 -9.93 20.09
CA THR A 1 22.38 -9.81 18.68
C THR A 1 23.61 -9.49 17.84
N ASN A 2 23.80 -10.17 16.72
CA ASN A 2 24.93 -9.90 15.82
C ASN A 2 24.74 -8.52 15.16
N ALA A 3 25.84 -7.80 14.94
CA ALA A 3 25.85 -6.55 14.20
C ALA A 3 25.34 -6.78 12.77
N ARG A 4 24.38 -5.97 12.30
CA ARG A 4 23.97 -6.03 10.89
C ARG A 4 25.01 -5.31 10.06
N SER A 5 25.46 -5.98 9.01
CA SER A 5 26.53 -5.51 8.12
C SER A 5 26.08 -5.50 6.66
N SER A 6 24.78 -5.37 6.42
CA SER A 6 24.23 -5.22 5.08
C SER A 6 23.15 -4.15 5.10
N VAL A 7 23.13 -3.29 4.10
CA VAL A 7 22.01 -2.37 3.83
C VAL A 7 21.21 -2.94 2.68
N VAL A 8 19.90 -3.10 2.85
CA VAL A 8 19.04 -3.70 1.83
C VAL A 8 17.96 -2.75 1.33
N MET A 9 17.78 -2.66 0.02
CA MET A 9 16.56 -2.07 -0.56
C MET A 9 15.62 -3.20 -1.00
N ILE A 10 14.43 -3.24 -0.41
CA ILE A 10 13.41 -4.27 -0.70
C ILE A 10 12.32 -3.67 -1.59
N GLY A 11 12.12 -4.22 -2.78
CA GLY A 11 11.12 -3.76 -3.75
C GLY A 11 11.54 -2.50 -4.51
N GLY A 12 10.73 -2.11 -5.51
CA GLY A 12 11.05 -0.99 -6.42
C GLY A 12 9.97 0.09 -6.54
N TYR A 13 8.73 -0.17 -6.12
CA TYR A 13 7.65 0.79 -6.27
C TYR A 13 7.91 2.05 -5.42
N MET A 14 7.86 3.22 -6.07
CA MET A 14 8.09 4.56 -5.49
C MET A 14 9.41 4.80 -4.74
N ARG A 15 10.30 3.82 -4.73
CA ARG A 15 11.63 3.93 -4.11
C ARG A 15 12.57 4.70 -5.00
N ASP A 16 13.36 5.57 -4.38
CA ASP A 16 14.45 6.26 -5.03
C ASP A 16 15.65 5.32 -5.13
N ILE A 17 15.83 4.75 -6.33
CA ILE A 17 16.98 3.89 -6.61
C ILE A 17 18.27 4.66 -6.54
N ASP A 18 18.29 5.89 -7.06
CA ASP A 18 19.52 6.66 -7.18
C ASP A 18 20.09 6.98 -5.80
N ASP A 19 19.21 7.23 -4.83
CA ASP A 19 19.60 7.35 -3.43
C ASP A 19 20.32 6.09 -2.92
N PHE A 20 19.77 4.91 -3.20
CA PHE A 20 20.40 3.64 -2.76
C PHE A 20 21.71 3.35 -3.52
N LEU A 21 21.76 3.65 -4.82
CA LEU A 21 22.98 3.52 -5.62
C LEU A 21 24.09 4.41 -5.06
N LYS A 22 23.77 5.68 -4.77
CA LYS A 22 24.71 6.71 -4.31
C LYS A 22 25.02 6.65 -2.82
N LEU A 23 24.22 5.93 -2.02
CA LEU A 23 24.48 5.73 -0.60
C LEU A 23 25.89 5.13 -0.40
N VAL A 24 26.70 5.86 0.34
CA VAL A 24 28.02 5.42 0.79
C VAL A 24 27.83 4.62 2.08
N VAL A 25 28.37 3.40 2.10
CA VAL A 25 28.31 2.50 3.25
C VAL A 25 29.73 2.21 3.76
N PRO A 26 29.90 1.86 5.06
CA PRO A 26 31.20 1.45 5.59
C PRO A 26 31.79 0.25 4.83
N ASN A 27 33.12 0.10 4.80
CA ASN A 27 33.80 -0.96 4.04
C ASN A 27 33.40 -2.39 4.42
N ASN A 28 32.88 -2.60 5.64
CA ASN A 28 32.40 -3.89 6.12
C ASN A 28 30.91 -4.12 5.81
N PHE A 29 30.25 -3.20 5.10
CA PHE A 29 28.85 -3.32 4.72
C PHE A 29 28.69 -3.80 3.28
N GLU A 30 27.70 -4.67 3.05
CA GLU A 30 27.23 -5.04 1.71
C GLU A 30 25.96 -4.26 1.35
N LYS A 31 25.85 -3.77 0.10
CA LYS A 31 24.58 -3.24 -0.44
C LYS A 31 23.84 -4.32 -1.20
N ILE A 32 22.60 -4.59 -0.81
CA ILE A 32 21.75 -5.62 -1.41
C ILE A 32 20.46 -4.99 -1.97
N ILE A 33 20.04 -5.40 -3.16
CA ILE A 33 18.70 -5.09 -3.68
C ILE A 33 17.93 -6.38 -3.84
N LEU A 34 16.77 -6.46 -3.18
CA LEU A 34 15.77 -7.49 -3.43
C LEU A 34 14.73 -6.96 -4.42
N LEU A 35 14.79 -7.42 -5.67
CA LEU A 35 13.85 -7.04 -6.71
C LEU A 35 12.71 -8.05 -6.84
N ASN A 36 11.51 -7.51 -7.01
CA ASN A 36 10.39 -8.31 -7.52
C ASN A 36 10.50 -8.42 -9.04
N GLU A 37 10.09 -9.56 -9.59
CA GLU A 37 10.37 -9.98 -10.98
C GLU A 37 9.66 -9.13 -12.06
N THR A 38 8.81 -8.18 -11.67
CA THR A 38 7.83 -7.56 -12.57
C THR A 38 8.35 -6.39 -13.40
N ASP A 39 9.52 -5.80 -13.11
CA ASP A 39 10.05 -4.63 -13.83
C ASP A 39 11.37 -4.93 -14.55
N LYS A 40 11.26 -5.46 -15.78
CA LYS A 40 12.42 -5.86 -16.61
C LYS A 40 13.33 -4.70 -17.00
N ILE A 41 12.78 -3.50 -17.21
CA ILE A 41 13.56 -2.32 -17.61
C ILE A 41 14.45 -1.90 -16.44
N ARG A 42 13.86 -1.82 -15.24
CA ARG A 42 14.57 -1.47 -14.01
C ARG A 42 15.60 -2.51 -13.61
N GLN A 43 15.30 -3.80 -13.78
CA GLN A 43 16.28 -4.87 -13.59
C GLN A 43 17.50 -4.69 -14.49
N LYS A 44 17.29 -4.44 -15.79
CA LYS A 44 18.40 -4.22 -16.73
C LYS A 44 19.29 -3.06 -16.30
N TYR A 45 18.69 -1.91 -15.99
CA TYR A 45 19.43 -0.74 -15.51
C TYR A 45 20.24 -1.04 -14.24
N LEU A 46 19.64 -1.73 -13.26
CA LEU A 46 20.33 -2.10 -12.03
C LEU A 46 21.48 -3.07 -12.28
N HIS A 47 21.32 -4.05 -13.18
CA HIS A 47 22.41 -4.96 -13.55
C HIS A 47 23.57 -4.25 -14.23
N GLU A 48 23.32 -3.24 -15.06
CA GLU A 48 24.35 -2.42 -15.69
C GLU A 48 25.13 -1.59 -14.66
N CYS A 49 24.46 -1.09 -13.63
CA CYS A 49 25.07 -0.27 -12.58
C CYS A 49 25.65 -1.08 -11.40
N ALA A 50 25.25 -2.34 -11.22
CA ALA A 50 25.56 -3.13 -10.02
C ALA A 50 27.06 -3.21 -9.70
N SER A 51 27.89 -3.48 -10.73
CA SER A 51 29.34 -3.57 -10.55
C SER A 51 29.97 -2.22 -10.18
N GLN A 52 29.48 -1.12 -10.78
CA GLN A 52 29.98 0.23 -10.51
C GLN A 52 29.72 0.66 -9.06
N PHE A 53 28.56 0.30 -8.50
CA PHE A 53 28.16 0.70 -7.15
C PHE A 53 28.37 -0.39 -6.09
N SER A 54 29.01 -1.51 -6.46
CA SER A 54 29.25 -2.67 -5.59
C SER A 54 27.97 -3.20 -4.93
N ILE A 55 26.95 -3.45 -5.74
CA ILE A 55 25.62 -3.89 -5.28
C ILE A 55 25.39 -5.35 -5.66
N LYS A 56 24.89 -6.12 -4.69
CA LYS A 56 24.38 -7.48 -4.90
C LYS A 56 22.89 -7.42 -5.20
N ILE A 57 22.48 -7.96 -6.35
CA ILE A 57 21.07 -8.09 -6.72
C ILE A 57 20.62 -9.50 -6.41
N ILE A 58 19.53 -9.63 -5.66
CA ILE A 58 18.87 -10.90 -5.37
C ILE A 58 17.43 -10.85 -5.91
N ASN A 59 16.99 -12.00 -6.42
CA ASN A 59 15.63 -12.20 -6.91
C ASN A 59 14.70 -12.61 -5.77
N ARG A 60 13.47 -12.97 -6.11
CA ARG A 60 12.46 -13.48 -5.18
C ARG A 60 13.06 -14.55 -4.24
N LEU A 61 12.79 -14.38 -2.96
CA LEU A 61 13.18 -15.28 -1.88
C LEU A 61 11.99 -16.12 -1.40
N SER A 62 12.26 -17.23 -0.70
CA SER A 62 11.26 -17.88 0.15
C SER A 62 10.89 -16.97 1.33
N ASP A 63 9.79 -17.29 2.03
CA ASP A 63 9.36 -16.52 3.20
C ASP A 63 10.41 -16.57 4.32
N GLU A 64 11.04 -17.73 4.55
CA GLU A 64 12.10 -17.90 5.54
C GLU A 64 13.38 -17.14 5.16
N GLU A 65 13.78 -17.19 3.89
CA GLU A 65 14.93 -16.45 3.38
C GLU A 65 14.72 -14.92 3.48
N TYR A 66 13.49 -14.46 3.21
CA TYR A 66 13.11 -13.07 3.35
C TYR A 66 13.17 -12.61 4.81
N GLU A 67 12.62 -13.40 5.74
CA GLU A 67 12.69 -13.11 7.17
C GLU A 67 14.13 -13.04 7.65
N GLN A 68 14.98 -13.99 7.24
CA GLN A 68 16.40 -13.96 7.57
C GLN A 68 17.12 -12.73 7.00
N LEU A 69 16.82 -12.34 5.76
CA LEU A 69 17.34 -11.11 5.18
C LEU A 69 16.94 -9.90 6.03
N LEU A 70 15.66 -9.80 6.41
CA LEU A 70 15.15 -8.69 7.23
C LEU A 70 15.81 -8.65 8.61
N LEU A 71 16.05 -9.80 9.25
CA LEU A 71 16.67 -9.87 10.57
C LEU A 71 18.18 -9.53 10.55
N THR A 72 18.87 -9.84 9.47
CA THR A 72 20.34 -9.72 9.35
C THR A 72 20.82 -8.47 8.63
N SER A 73 19.92 -7.68 8.05
CA SER A 73 20.23 -6.45 7.32
C SER A 73 19.50 -5.24 7.90
N ILE A 74 19.95 -4.04 7.51
CA ILE A 74 19.29 -2.76 7.77
C ILE A 74 18.51 -2.40 6.51
N PRO A 75 17.17 -2.48 6.50
CA PRO A 75 16.39 -2.01 5.37
C PRO A 75 16.60 -0.51 5.17
N PHE A 76 16.76 -0.09 3.93
CA PHE A 76 16.88 1.30 3.51
C PHE A 76 15.65 1.70 2.72
N LEU A 77 14.92 2.70 3.22
CA LEU A 77 13.69 3.19 2.66
C LEU A 77 13.83 4.68 2.33
N SER A 78 14.18 4.97 1.08
CA SER A 78 14.03 6.29 0.49
C SER A 78 12.90 6.27 -0.53
N LEU A 79 11.88 7.11 -0.30
CA LEU A 79 10.72 7.25 -1.17
C LEU A 79 10.81 8.54 -1.97
N LYS A 80 10.24 8.52 -3.18
CA LYS A 80 10.21 9.67 -4.08
C LYS A 80 9.28 10.79 -3.63
N SER A 81 8.32 10.51 -2.75
CA SER A 81 7.37 11.47 -2.21
C SER A 81 6.83 11.05 -0.85
N ASP A 82 6.28 12.02 -0.11
CA ASP A 82 5.54 11.79 1.13
C ASP A 82 4.15 11.16 0.87
N GLY A 83 3.47 10.69 1.93
CA GLY A 83 2.11 10.16 1.91
C GLY A 83 1.96 8.73 1.38
N ILE A 84 3.06 8.00 1.19
CA ILE A 84 3.03 6.64 0.64
C ILE A 84 2.98 5.61 1.77
N ALA A 85 1.97 4.75 1.75
CA ALA A 85 1.89 3.59 2.64
C ALA A 85 3.04 2.60 2.34
N SER A 86 3.74 2.15 3.37
CA SER A 86 4.90 1.27 3.25
C SER A 86 4.71 0.00 4.08
N THR A 87 4.37 -1.11 3.43
CA THR A 87 4.26 -2.41 4.12
C THR A 87 5.59 -2.81 4.77
N LEU A 88 6.72 -2.53 4.12
CA LEU A 88 8.05 -2.76 4.68
C LEU A 88 8.25 -2.05 6.03
N LEU A 89 7.70 -0.84 6.17
CA LEU A 89 7.81 -0.09 7.41
C LEU A 89 7.04 -0.78 8.54
N ILE A 90 5.82 -1.25 8.26
CA ILE A 90 4.98 -1.99 9.20
C ILE A 90 5.67 -3.31 9.59
N GLU A 91 6.20 -4.05 8.61
CA GLU A 91 6.96 -5.29 8.85
C GLU A 91 8.14 -5.04 9.80
N CYS A 92 8.93 -3.99 9.56
CA CYS A 92 10.07 -3.63 10.41
C CYS A 92 9.65 -3.21 11.82
N ILE A 93 8.57 -2.43 11.96
CA ILE A 93 8.02 -2.05 13.27
C ILE A 93 7.59 -3.30 14.03
N TRP A 94 6.89 -4.21 13.37
CA TRP A 94 6.37 -5.44 13.98
C TRP A 94 7.50 -6.38 14.42
N SER A 95 8.50 -6.58 13.55
CA SER A 95 9.66 -7.45 13.82
C SER A 95 10.75 -6.80 14.68
N CYS A 96 10.56 -5.53 15.08
CA CYS A 96 11.59 -4.71 15.74
C CYS A 96 12.89 -4.62 14.93
N THR A 97 12.81 -4.69 13.60
CA THR A 97 13.96 -4.56 12.70
C THR A 97 14.29 -3.08 12.52
N PRO A 98 15.52 -2.63 12.87
CA PRO A 98 15.97 -1.27 12.57
C PRO A 98 15.96 -1.01 11.07
N ILE A 99 15.12 -0.06 10.67
CA ILE A 99 15.02 0.45 9.30
C ILE A 99 15.63 1.85 9.23
N MET A 100 16.47 2.10 8.23
CA MET A 100 16.95 3.44 7.90
C MET A 100 16.02 4.07 6.89
N VAL A 101 15.42 5.21 7.23
CA VAL A 101 14.30 5.78 6.45
C VAL A 101 14.45 7.27 6.25
N ARG A 102 14.14 7.75 5.04
CA ARG A 102 14.10 9.18 4.75
C ARG A 102 12.98 9.83 5.57
N ARG A 103 13.29 10.93 6.24
CA ARG A 103 12.30 11.64 7.05
C ARG A 103 11.24 12.27 6.15
N PHE A 104 10.00 11.87 6.38
CA PHE A 104 8.79 12.41 5.79
C PHE A 104 7.70 12.45 6.86
N GLN A 105 6.68 13.30 6.70
CA GLN A 105 5.62 13.41 7.68
C GLN A 105 4.91 12.06 7.87
N SER A 106 4.63 11.36 6.77
CA SER A 106 4.00 10.02 6.83
C SER A 106 4.88 9.01 7.57
N MET A 107 6.21 9.09 7.49
CA MET A 107 7.09 8.18 8.22
C MET A 107 7.15 8.50 9.72
N GLU A 108 7.07 9.78 10.10
CA GLU A 108 6.93 10.19 11.50
C GLU A 108 5.61 9.74 12.12
N GLU A 109 4.52 9.66 11.33
CA GLU A 109 3.23 9.13 11.80
C GLU A 109 3.34 7.65 12.20
N TYR A 110 4.16 6.85 11.50
CA TYR A 110 4.42 5.45 11.86
C TYR A 110 5.44 5.28 12.99
N LEU A 111 6.57 5.99 12.89
CA LEU A 111 7.74 5.72 13.73
C LEU A 111 7.87 6.66 14.92
N GLY A 112 7.16 7.79 14.94
CA GLY A 112 7.39 8.89 15.89
C GLY A 112 8.65 9.69 15.54
N ARG A 113 8.63 11.00 15.85
CA ARG A 113 9.68 11.96 15.44
C ARG A 113 11.09 11.62 15.90
N ASP A 114 11.19 10.93 17.05
CA ASP A 114 12.43 10.62 17.75
C ASP A 114 13.08 9.31 17.29
N TYR A 115 12.56 8.67 16.24
CA TYR A 115 13.12 7.42 15.75
C TYR A 115 14.61 7.59 15.31
N PRO A 116 15.54 6.74 15.78
CA PRO A 116 16.97 7.03 15.69
C PRO A 116 17.61 6.96 14.29
N LEU A 117 16.97 6.29 13.33
CA LEU A 117 17.54 6.03 12.01
C LEU A 117 16.85 6.83 10.88
N PHE A 118 16.25 7.97 11.25
CA PHE A 118 15.84 8.96 10.26
C PHE A 118 17.04 9.65 9.62
N PHE A 119 16.94 9.92 8.32
CA PHE A 119 17.86 10.79 7.60
C PHE A 119 17.10 11.74 6.67
N ASP A 120 17.66 12.94 6.47
CA ASP A 120 17.17 13.94 5.53
C ASP A 120 18.03 13.94 4.24
N THR A 121 19.31 13.58 4.36
CA THR A 121 20.28 13.54 3.25
C THR A 121 21.09 12.24 3.24
N LEU A 122 21.66 11.89 2.07
CA LEU A 122 22.52 10.71 1.95
C LEU A 122 23.81 10.83 2.77
N ASP A 123 24.36 12.03 2.92
CA ASP A 123 25.53 12.27 3.76
C ASP A 123 25.23 11.98 5.24
N GLN A 124 24.05 12.38 5.70
CA GLN A 124 23.59 12.03 7.05
C GLN A 124 23.38 10.52 7.19
N ALA A 125 22.77 9.86 6.20
CA ALA A 125 22.61 8.40 6.20
C ALA A 125 23.96 7.67 6.28
N ALA A 126 24.94 8.08 5.47
CA ALA A 126 26.29 7.55 5.49
C ALA A 126 27.00 7.82 6.84
N SER A 127 26.79 9.00 7.42
CA SER A 127 27.32 9.36 8.74
C SER A 127 26.71 8.50 9.86
N LEU A 128 25.40 8.23 9.82
CA LEU A 128 24.72 7.34 10.76
C LEU A 128 25.31 5.93 10.70
N LEU A 129 25.45 5.33 9.51
CA LEU A 129 26.06 4.00 9.37
C LEU A 129 27.52 3.99 9.88
N SER A 130 28.31 4.99 9.51
CA SER A 130 29.73 5.05 9.90
C SER A 130 29.92 5.24 11.40
N SER A 131 29.13 6.13 12.01
CA SER A 131 29.15 6.38 13.45
C SER A 131 28.66 5.17 14.23
N ASP A 132 27.68 4.44 13.70
CA ASP A 132 27.15 3.23 14.30
C ASP A 132 28.22 2.13 14.41
N VAL A 133 28.97 1.90 13.32
CA VAL A 133 30.11 0.97 13.31
C VAL A 133 31.15 1.36 14.35
N ASN A 134 31.52 2.65 14.40
CA ASN A 134 32.50 3.17 15.37
C ASN A 134 32.01 3.04 16.82
N ASN A 135 30.69 3.06 17.05
CA ASN A 135 30.07 2.97 18.35
C ASN A 135 29.45 1.60 18.63
N LYS A 136 30.07 0.52 18.11
CA LYS A 136 29.67 -0.87 18.39
C LYS A 136 28.18 -1.17 18.11
N ASN A 137 27.63 -0.57 17.07
CA ASN A 137 26.25 -0.72 16.60
C ASN A 137 25.18 -0.14 17.56
N TYR A 138 25.54 0.93 18.28
CA TYR A 138 24.64 1.59 19.24
C TYR A 138 23.32 2.07 18.62
N LEU A 139 23.32 2.69 17.44
CA LEU A 139 22.12 3.20 16.77
C LEU A 139 21.21 2.06 16.31
N GLN A 140 21.76 0.97 15.77
CA GLN A 140 20.98 -0.24 15.48
C GLN A 140 20.29 -0.79 16.72
N LEU A 141 21.01 -0.90 17.84
CA LEU A 141 20.45 -1.36 19.11
C LEU A 141 19.42 -0.39 19.68
N SER A 142 19.67 0.92 19.58
CA SER A 142 18.76 1.97 20.02
C SER A 142 17.47 1.95 19.23
N ALA A 143 17.54 1.80 17.90
CA ALA A 143 16.36 1.69 17.04
C ALA A 143 15.58 0.40 17.31
N MET A 144 16.26 -0.73 17.49
CA MET A 144 15.61 -1.99 17.87
C MET A 144 14.88 -1.86 19.22
N ASN A 145 15.52 -1.25 20.21
CA ASN A 145 14.91 -1.01 21.51
C ASN A 145 13.74 -0.01 21.42
N TYR A 146 13.87 1.03 20.60
CA TYR A 146 12.80 1.98 20.32
C TYR A 146 11.56 1.25 19.78
N LEU A 147 11.74 0.45 18.72
CA LEU A 147 10.65 -0.32 18.10
C LEU A 147 10.07 -1.35 19.06
N ALA A 148 10.90 -2.02 19.87
CA ALA A 148 10.43 -2.97 20.88
C ALA A 148 9.49 -2.32 21.91
N ASN A 149 9.81 -1.10 22.35
CA ASN A 149 9.04 -0.37 23.36
C ASN A 149 7.91 0.51 22.78
N MET A 150 7.82 0.62 21.45
CA MET A 150 6.72 1.33 20.78
C MET A 150 5.38 0.66 21.07
N ASN A 151 4.33 1.45 21.30
CA ASN A 151 2.95 0.96 21.32
C ASN A 151 2.54 0.56 19.89
N LYS A 152 2.21 -0.72 19.71
CA LYS A 152 1.78 -1.31 18.42
C LYS A 152 0.29 -1.67 18.41
N ASP A 153 -0.49 -1.26 19.42
CA ASP A 153 -1.88 -1.66 19.57
C ASP A 153 -2.70 -1.25 18.35
N HIS A 154 -2.41 -0.08 17.79
CA HIS A 154 -3.06 0.45 16.58
C HIS A 154 -2.79 -0.36 15.31
N LEU A 155 -1.78 -1.24 15.29
CA LEU A 155 -1.46 -2.12 14.16
C LEU A 155 -2.14 -3.50 14.28
N THR A 156 -2.88 -3.76 15.36
CA THR A 156 -3.57 -5.04 15.56
C THR A 156 -4.85 -5.14 14.75
N SER A 157 -5.24 -6.37 14.41
CA SER A 157 -6.53 -6.65 13.78
C SER A 157 -7.70 -6.17 14.65
N GLU A 158 -7.59 -6.31 15.97
CA GLU A 158 -8.62 -5.87 16.92
C GLU A 158 -8.80 -4.35 16.91
N ALA A 159 -7.70 -3.59 16.87
CA ALA A 159 -7.77 -2.13 16.74
C ALA A 159 -8.35 -1.71 15.40
N PHE A 160 -7.99 -2.42 14.31
CA PHE A 160 -8.57 -2.19 12.99
C PHE A 160 -10.07 -2.47 12.94
N ILE A 161 -10.53 -3.61 13.46
CA ILE A 161 -11.97 -3.94 13.55
C ILE A 161 -12.70 -2.88 14.38
N ARG A 162 -12.12 -2.46 15.50
CA ARG A 162 -12.69 -1.43 16.37
C ARG A 162 -12.76 -0.07 15.68
N SER A 163 -11.77 0.29 14.85
CA SER A 163 -11.78 1.55 14.11
C SER A 163 -12.89 1.56 13.06
N ILE A 164 -13.16 0.44 12.40
CA ILE A 164 -14.30 0.27 11.49
C ILE A 164 -15.62 0.37 12.25
N ALA A 165 -15.81 -0.46 13.28
CA ALA A 165 -17.07 -0.57 14.02
C ALA A 165 -17.51 0.75 14.66
N ASN A 166 -16.54 1.60 15.04
CA ASN A 166 -16.80 2.91 15.62
C ASN A 166 -16.72 4.07 14.61
N SER A 167 -16.49 3.78 13.33
CA SER A 167 -16.42 4.84 12.32
C SER A 167 -17.80 5.43 12.04
N ALA A 168 -17.86 6.75 11.83
CA ALA A 168 -19.10 7.43 11.48
C ALA A 168 -19.74 6.86 10.19
N SER A 169 -18.91 6.51 9.21
CA SER A 169 -19.35 5.88 7.97
C SER A 169 -20.04 4.53 8.19
N TYR A 170 -19.56 3.73 9.14
CA TYR A 170 -20.13 2.42 9.46
C TYR A 170 -21.39 2.54 10.33
N LEU A 171 -21.34 3.38 11.37
CA LEU A 171 -22.46 3.60 12.28
C LEU A 171 -23.69 4.26 11.61
N ALA A 172 -23.48 4.96 10.48
CA ALA A 172 -24.56 5.55 9.70
C ALA A 172 -25.22 4.57 8.72
N LEU A 173 -24.72 3.35 8.60
CA LEU A 173 -25.29 2.35 7.69
C LEU A 173 -26.64 1.85 8.22
N PRO A 174 -27.58 1.50 7.32
CA PRO A 174 -28.78 0.78 7.72
C PRO A 174 -28.40 -0.58 8.33
N GLU A 175 -29.33 -1.18 9.08
CA GLU A 175 -29.18 -2.58 9.48
C GLU A 175 -28.94 -3.44 8.24
N SER A 176 -28.00 -4.39 8.34
CA SER A 176 -27.72 -5.30 7.24
C SER A 176 -28.99 -6.01 6.81
N PRO A 177 -29.25 -6.16 5.51
CA PRO A 177 -30.32 -7.05 5.07
C PRO A 177 -30.07 -8.43 5.69
N GLU A 178 -31.13 -9.05 6.24
CA GLU A 178 -31.09 -10.47 6.56
C GLU A 178 -30.60 -11.21 5.31
N THR A 179 -29.65 -12.13 5.49
CA THR A 179 -28.83 -12.77 4.45
C THR A 179 -29.66 -13.48 3.36
N GLU A 180 -30.19 -12.72 2.41
CA GLU A 180 -30.69 -13.19 1.12
C GLU A 180 -29.85 -12.54 0.01
N PHE A 181 -28.73 -13.17 -0.34
CA PHE A 181 -27.90 -12.78 -1.48
C PHE A 181 -28.38 -13.53 -2.77
N PRO A 182 -28.43 -12.92 -3.99
CA PRO A 182 -29.40 -11.85 -4.34
C PRO A 182 -29.79 -11.71 -5.84
N SER A 183 -30.59 -10.64 -6.04
CA SER A 183 -31.12 -9.91 -7.20
C SER A 183 -30.17 -9.40 -8.30
N VAL A 184 -28.85 -9.37 -8.09
CA VAL A 184 -27.86 -9.11 -9.17
C VAL A 184 -26.62 -10.00 -8.99
N ASP A 185 -25.91 -10.29 -10.07
CA ASP A 185 -24.75 -11.20 -10.05
C ASP A 185 -23.49 -10.57 -9.42
N LEU A 186 -23.37 -9.24 -9.47
CA LEU A 186 -22.19 -8.51 -9.01
C LEU A 186 -22.51 -7.11 -8.46
N THR A 187 -21.90 -6.74 -7.34
CA THR A 187 -21.86 -5.35 -6.86
C THR A 187 -20.48 -4.80 -7.12
N ILE A 188 -20.43 -3.68 -7.83
CA ILE A 188 -19.19 -2.98 -8.13
C ILE A 188 -19.10 -1.75 -7.24
N CYS A 189 -18.00 -1.61 -6.52
CA CYS A 189 -17.70 -0.46 -5.69
C CYS A 189 -16.56 0.35 -6.29
N ILE A 190 -16.79 1.64 -6.51
CA ILE A 190 -15.74 2.61 -6.82
C ILE A 190 -15.64 3.58 -5.63
N CYS A 191 -14.44 3.70 -5.05
CA CYS A 191 -14.16 4.68 -4.00
C CYS A 191 -13.30 5.78 -4.60
N SER A 192 -13.84 7.00 -4.71
CA SER A 192 -13.12 8.14 -5.27
C SER A 192 -12.72 9.14 -4.19
N TYR A 193 -11.48 9.62 -4.24
CA TYR A 193 -11.01 10.71 -3.37
C TYR A 193 -10.18 11.71 -4.18
N ARG A 194 -10.67 12.97 -4.27
CA ARG A 194 -10.07 14.08 -5.03
C ARG A 194 -9.93 13.90 -6.54
N ARG A 195 -9.90 12.66 -7.05
CA ARG A 195 -9.70 12.29 -8.45
C ARG A 195 -11.03 12.07 -9.15
N THR A 196 -11.38 13.01 -10.02
CA THR A 196 -12.62 12.96 -10.81
C THR A 196 -12.33 12.97 -12.32
N GLU A 197 -11.07 13.14 -12.71
CA GLU A 197 -10.63 13.35 -14.09
C GLU A 197 -10.93 12.15 -14.98
N ASP A 198 -10.65 10.94 -14.49
CA ASP A 198 -10.89 9.69 -15.21
C ASP A 198 -12.23 9.03 -14.86
N LEU A 199 -12.97 9.54 -13.88
CA LEU A 199 -14.20 8.92 -13.38
C LEU A 199 -15.24 8.70 -14.49
N LEU A 200 -15.42 9.66 -15.40
CA LEU A 200 -16.33 9.50 -16.54
C LEU A 200 -15.90 8.35 -17.45
N ARG A 201 -14.59 8.18 -17.69
CA ARG A 201 -14.03 7.13 -18.55
C ARG A 201 -14.19 5.77 -17.89
N ILE A 202 -13.89 5.67 -16.60
CA ILE A 202 -14.06 4.45 -15.79
C ILE A 202 -15.52 4.00 -15.83
N LEU A 203 -16.46 4.90 -15.53
CA LEU A 203 -17.88 4.57 -15.52
C LEU A 203 -18.41 4.22 -16.90
N ARG A 204 -17.94 4.87 -17.98
CA ARG A 204 -18.31 4.48 -19.35
C ARG A 204 -17.83 3.08 -19.69
N ALA A 205 -16.56 2.78 -19.40
CA ALA A 205 -15.97 1.48 -19.63
C ALA A 205 -16.75 0.36 -18.88
N LEU A 206 -17.21 0.65 -17.65
CA LEU A 206 -18.01 -0.29 -16.86
C LEU A 206 -19.44 -0.46 -17.36
N LEU A 207 -20.13 0.63 -17.69
CA LEU A 207 -21.58 0.61 -17.94
C LEU A 207 -21.94 0.26 -19.39
N TYR A 208 -21.02 0.45 -20.33
CA TYR A 208 -21.30 0.31 -21.76
C TYR A 208 -20.33 -0.57 -22.54
N GLU A 209 -19.11 -0.78 -22.02
CA GLU A 209 -18.04 -1.44 -22.78
C GLU A 209 -17.72 -2.85 -22.27
N GLN A 210 -18.45 -3.36 -21.26
CA GLN A 210 -18.22 -4.71 -20.72
C GLN A 210 -18.90 -5.79 -21.56
N ASP A 211 -18.21 -6.92 -21.75
CA ASP A 211 -18.75 -8.13 -22.41
C ASP A 211 -19.54 -9.06 -21.46
N PHE A 212 -19.84 -8.58 -20.26
CA PHE A 212 -20.46 -9.35 -19.20
C PHE A 212 -21.98 -9.48 -19.41
N ASN A 213 -22.44 -10.72 -19.55
CA ASN A 213 -23.85 -11.04 -19.80
C ASN A 213 -24.70 -11.12 -18.53
N GLY A 214 -24.08 -11.02 -17.35
CA GLY A 214 -24.80 -10.99 -16.07
C GLY A 214 -25.30 -9.61 -15.70
N THR A 215 -26.01 -9.54 -14.59
CA THR A 215 -26.51 -8.32 -13.98
C THR A 215 -25.52 -7.79 -12.96
N PHE A 216 -25.40 -6.47 -12.87
CA PHE A 216 -24.57 -5.84 -11.86
C PHE A 216 -25.13 -4.49 -11.44
N GLU A 217 -24.76 -4.06 -10.24
CA GLU A 217 -24.98 -2.70 -9.77
C GLU A 217 -23.64 -1.98 -9.57
N VAL A 218 -23.69 -0.64 -9.60
CA VAL A 218 -22.53 0.21 -9.32
C VAL A 218 -22.85 1.12 -8.14
N ILE A 219 -22.05 1.00 -7.09
CA ILE A 219 -22.02 1.91 -5.95
C ILE A 219 -20.76 2.78 -6.08
N LEU A 220 -20.96 4.08 -6.25
CA LEU A 220 -19.90 5.07 -6.28
C LEU A 220 -19.88 5.81 -4.95
N TRP A 221 -18.83 5.58 -4.16
CA TRP A 221 -18.58 6.30 -2.92
C TRP A 221 -17.61 7.44 -3.16
N ASN A 222 -18.12 8.67 -3.14
CA ASN A 222 -17.35 9.89 -3.15
C ASN A 222 -16.87 10.22 -1.73
N ASN A 223 -15.58 10.00 -1.49
CA ASN A 223 -14.94 10.18 -0.19
C ASN A 223 -14.40 11.60 0.05
N ASP A 224 -14.88 12.56 -0.74
CA ASP A 224 -14.48 13.96 -0.75
C ASP A 224 -15.71 14.85 -1.01
N PHE A 225 -16.33 15.38 0.06
CA PHE A 225 -17.58 16.13 -0.07
C PHE A 225 -17.48 17.31 -1.04
N ASP A 226 -16.31 17.96 -1.12
CA ASP A 226 -16.07 19.10 -2.00
C ASP A 226 -16.19 18.75 -3.49
N ARG A 227 -16.05 17.46 -3.84
CA ARG A 227 -16.20 16.96 -5.22
C ARG A 227 -17.61 16.51 -5.56
N ARG A 228 -18.57 16.56 -4.61
CA ARG A 228 -19.94 16.07 -4.79
C ARG A 228 -20.60 16.55 -6.08
N SER A 229 -20.61 17.86 -6.33
CA SER A 229 -21.28 18.42 -7.51
C SER A 229 -20.69 17.92 -8.82
N GLU A 230 -19.37 17.72 -8.86
CA GLU A 230 -18.70 17.19 -10.05
C GLU A 230 -19.00 15.71 -10.26
N VAL A 231 -19.01 14.92 -9.19
CA VAL A 231 -19.41 13.50 -9.22
C VAL A 231 -20.86 13.35 -9.69
N GLU A 232 -21.81 14.09 -9.10
CA GLU A 232 -23.22 14.08 -9.49
C GLU A 232 -23.39 14.47 -10.96
N ARG A 233 -22.65 15.49 -11.43
CA ARG A 233 -22.64 15.91 -12.83
C ARG A 233 -22.17 14.79 -13.74
N ILE A 234 -21.04 14.13 -13.42
CA ILE A 234 -20.48 13.02 -14.22
C ILE A 234 -21.46 11.86 -14.29
N CYS A 235 -22.01 11.42 -13.16
CA CYS A 235 -22.98 10.32 -13.11
C CYS A 235 -24.26 10.66 -13.89
N GLY A 236 -24.73 11.91 -13.83
CA GLY A 236 -25.89 12.38 -14.59
C GLY A 236 -25.75 12.27 -16.11
N LEU A 237 -24.52 12.24 -16.65
CA LEU A 237 -24.26 12.09 -18.09
C LEU A 237 -24.47 10.66 -18.60
N LEU A 238 -24.54 9.67 -17.72
CA LEU A 238 -24.46 8.24 -18.06
C LEU A 238 -25.82 7.55 -18.16
N ASN A 239 -26.94 8.25 -17.94
CA ASN A 239 -28.31 7.74 -18.12
C ASN A 239 -28.53 6.25 -17.71
N LYS A 240 -27.87 5.83 -16.63
CA LYS A 240 -27.83 4.47 -16.07
C LYS A 240 -27.86 4.62 -14.55
N PRO A 241 -28.51 3.70 -13.84
CA PRO A 241 -28.59 3.78 -12.39
C PRO A 241 -27.18 3.59 -11.78
N ILE A 242 -26.73 4.58 -11.01
CA ILE A 242 -25.52 4.54 -10.20
C ILE A 242 -25.93 4.96 -8.79
N ARG A 243 -25.67 4.13 -7.79
CA ARG A 243 -25.92 4.49 -6.39
C ARG A 243 -24.77 5.35 -5.90
N MET A 244 -25.01 6.63 -5.73
CA MET A 244 -24.00 7.58 -5.23
C MET A 244 -24.10 7.73 -3.71
N ILE A 245 -22.95 7.69 -3.04
CA ILE A 245 -22.82 7.97 -1.61
C ILE A 245 -21.74 9.05 -1.45
N HIS A 246 -22.01 10.07 -0.64
CA HIS A 246 -21.06 11.14 -0.35
C HIS A 246 -20.76 11.14 1.15
N SER A 247 -19.49 11.02 1.52
CA SER A 247 -19.05 11.27 2.90
C SER A 247 -18.63 12.73 3.09
N SER A 248 -18.77 13.21 4.32
CA SER A 248 -18.26 14.51 4.76
C SER A 248 -16.74 14.59 4.79
N ASP A 249 -16.09 13.44 5.02
CA ASP A 249 -14.66 13.31 5.27
C ASP A 249 -14.07 12.13 4.50
N ASN A 250 -12.74 12.07 4.46
CA ASN A 250 -12.01 10.92 3.93
C ASN A 250 -11.97 9.78 4.96
N TYR A 251 -12.80 8.76 4.75
CA TYR A 251 -12.84 7.55 5.58
C TYR A 251 -11.88 6.43 5.07
N TYR A 252 -10.90 6.76 4.23
CA TYR A 252 -9.86 5.85 3.74
C TYR A 252 -10.42 4.50 3.24
N CYS A 253 -9.84 3.38 3.67
CA CYS A 253 -10.28 2.04 3.27
C CYS A 253 -11.54 1.56 4.02
N ILE A 254 -12.01 2.26 5.06
CA ILE A 254 -13.18 1.86 5.86
C ILE A 254 -14.44 1.81 4.99
N VAL A 255 -14.55 2.69 3.99
CA VAL A 255 -15.68 2.71 3.05
C VAL A 255 -15.85 1.37 2.32
N ARG A 256 -14.75 0.63 2.07
CA ARG A 256 -14.80 -0.69 1.43
C ARG A 256 -15.46 -1.73 2.32
N MET A 257 -15.30 -1.62 3.64
CA MET A 257 -15.98 -2.50 4.60
C MET A 257 -17.45 -2.14 4.76
N CYS A 258 -17.79 -0.85 4.62
CA CYS A 258 -19.18 -0.40 4.59
C CYS A 258 -19.96 -1.01 3.42
N MET A 259 -19.28 -1.33 2.29
CA MET A 259 -19.92 -1.95 1.12
C MET A 259 -20.57 -3.29 1.43
N LEU A 260 -20.04 -4.03 2.41
CA LEU A 260 -20.59 -5.34 2.79
C LEU A 260 -22.04 -5.24 3.33
N HIS A 261 -22.45 -4.08 3.83
CA HIS A 261 -23.82 -3.82 4.30
C HIS A 261 -24.74 -3.27 3.19
N LEU A 262 -24.15 -2.80 2.09
CA LEU A 262 -24.84 -2.06 1.05
C LEU A 262 -24.98 -2.82 -0.26
N MET A 263 -24.18 -3.87 -0.42
CA MET A 263 -24.15 -4.72 -1.62
C MET A 263 -25.41 -5.56 -1.73
N ASN A 264 -25.91 -5.67 -2.95
CA ASN A 264 -27.00 -6.57 -3.34
C ASN A 264 -26.49 -7.73 -4.19
N SER A 265 -25.25 -8.17 -3.97
CA SER A 265 -24.60 -9.33 -4.60
C SER A 265 -23.99 -10.24 -3.53
N GLU A 266 -23.70 -11.50 -3.84
CA GLU A 266 -22.82 -12.32 -3.00
C GLU A 266 -21.35 -11.86 -3.13
N TRP A 267 -21.02 -11.21 -4.25
CA TRP A 267 -19.64 -10.86 -4.63
C TRP A 267 -19.45 -9.37 -4.81
N LEU A 268 -18.49 -8.79 -4.10
CA LEU A 268 -18.08 -7.40 -4.21
C LEU A 268 -16.83 -7.29 -5.07
N LEU A 269 -16.87 -6.46 -6.12
CA LEU A 269 -15.71 -6.06 -6.91
C LEU A 269 -15.38 -4.60 -6.62
N THR A 270 -14.23 -4.35 -5.99
CA THR A 270 -13.72 -2.99 -5.76
C THR A 270 -12.82 -2.56 -6.90
N ILE A 271 -13.05 -1.36 -7.44
CA ILE A 271 -12.28 -0.75 -8.52
C ILE A 271 -11.71 0.57 -8.00
N ASP A 272 -10.40 0.75 -8.16
CA ASP A 272 -9.72 2.00 -7.82
C ASP A 272 -10.10 3.11 -8.81
N ASP A 273 -10.09 4.37 -8.34
CA ASP A 273 -10.53 5.54 -9.11
C ASP A 273 -9.54 6.03 -10.19
N ASP A 274 -8.44 5.30 -10.36
CA ASP A 274 -7.40 5.51 -11.39
C ASP A 274 -7.24 4.31 -12.34
N MET A 275 -8.13 3.31 -12.25
CA MET A 275 -8.09 2.14 -13.10
C MET A 275 -9.27 2.13 -14.08
N ILE A 276 -8.97 2.17 -15.37
CA ILE A 276 -9.96 2.07 -16.45
C ILE A 276 -10.13 0.58 -16.81
N PRO A 277 -11.30 -0.02 -16.55
CA PRO A 277 -11.52 -1.44 -16.84
C PRO A 277 -11.45 -1.75 -18.33
N SER A 278 -10.87 -2.89 -18.69
CA SER A 278 -10.94 -3.41 -20.05
C SER A 278 -12.31 -4.03 -20.35
N GLU A 279 -12.62 -4.27 -21.62
CA GLU A 279 -13.89 -4.86 -22.07
C GLU A 279 -14.24 -6.19 -21.37
N ARG A 280 -13.25 -7.04 -21.10
CA ARG A 280 -13.44 -8.35 -20.46
C ARG A 280 -13.34 -8.32 -18.93
N PHE A 281 -13.26 -7.14 -18.31
CA PHE A 281 -12.87 -7.03 -16.90
C PHE A 281 -13.85 -7.76 -15.97
N LEU A 282 -15.15 -7.50 -16.11
CA LEU A 282 -16.19 -8.16 -15.30
C LEU A 282 -16.29 -9.67 -15.57
N SER A 283 -16.30 -10.07 -16.84
CA SER A 283 -16.34 -11.50 -17.21
C SER A 283 -15.12 -12.24 -16.68
N THR A 284 -13.93 -11.65 -16.76
CA THR A 284 -12.71 -12.24 -16.21
C THR A 284 -12.81 -12.43 -14.69
N PHE A 285 -13.35 -11.45 -13.96
CA PHE A 285 -13.56 -11.57 -12.53
C PHE A 285 -14.49 -12.74 -12.18
N VAL A 286 -15.64 -12.84 -12.86
CA VAL A 286 -16.63 -13.90 -12.61
C VAL A 286 -16.13 -15.28 -13.05
N GLU A 287 -15.43 -15.38 -14.18
CA GLU A 287 -14.78 -16.63 -14.62
C GLU A 287 -13.74 -17.10 -13.59
N ARG A 288 -12.90 -16.19 -13.08
CA ARG A 288 -11.91 -16.51 -12.05
C ARG A 288 -12.56 -16.97 -10.75
N ARG A 289 -13.62 -16.28 -10.31
CA ARG A 289 -14.45 -16.70 -9.19
C ARG A 289 -14.94 -18.14 -9.36
N ASN A 290 -15.58 -18.45 -10.49
CA ASN A 290 -16.15 -19.79 -10.73
C ASN A 290 -15.08 -20.89 -10.73
N ASN A 291 -13.86 -20.56 -11.20
CA ASN A 291 -12.76 -21.52 -11.25
C ASN A 291 -12.10 -21.78 -9.88
N TYR A 292 -12.10 -20.80 -8.97
CA TYR A 292 -11.38 -20.91 -7.68
C TYR A 292 -12.32 -21.02 -6.46
N GLY A 293 -13.62 -20.80 -6.63
CA GLY A 293 -14.63 -20.82 -5.55
C GLY A 293 -14.49 -19.67 -4.55
N ALA A 294 -15.40 -19.64 -3.57
CA ALA A 294 -15.17 -18.94 -2.31
C ALA A 294 -14.09 -19.73 -1.54
N ARG A 295 -12.94 -19.11 -1.30
CA ARG A 295 -11.91 -19.66 -0.41
C ARG A 295 -12.22 -19.31 1.03
#